data_AF-A0A848YZT4-F1
#
_entry.id   AF-A0A848YZT4-F1
#
_cell.length_a   1.000
_cell.length_b   1.000
_cell.length_c   1.000
_cell.angle_alpha   90.00
_cell.angle_beta   90.00
_cell.angle_gamma   90.00
#
_symmetry.space_group_name_H-M   'P 1'
#
loop_
_entity.id
_entity.type
_entity.pdbx_description
1 polymer ?
#
loop_
_entity_poly.entity_id
_entity_poly.type
_entity_poly.pdbx_seq_one_letter_code
_entity_poly.pdbx_strand_id
1 'polypeptide(L)'
;MSKTDISGTDRKRMIFDGMSVRRRKYIERIGYDNWDPFEEPKDPIDIRKDKTKRTTQMLVREFLQTREGENSNEYSRGVLELALGIINSEDRCLGMYEFAVWYRDLLKKEGFSEE
;
A
#
# COMPACT_ATOMS: atom_id res chain seq x y z
N MET A 1 16.92 39.39 27.31
CA MET A 1 17.09 38.71 26.01
C MET A 1 15.70 38.50 25.43
N SER A 2 15.32 39.31 24.45
CA SER A 2 13.97 39.35 23.87
C SER A 2 13.77 38.11 23.02
N LYS A 3 12.74 37.30 23.33
CA LYS A 3 12.25 36.24 22.43
C LYS A 3 11.71 36.95 21.19
N THR A 4 12.37 36.79 20.06
CA THR A 4 11.90 37.30 18.78
C THR A 4 10.61 36.57 18.44
N ASP A 5 9.48 37.27 18.47
CA ASP A 5 8.22 36.79 17.90
C ASP A 5 8.42 36.65 16.39
N ILE A 6 8.79 35.45 15.95
CA ILE A 6 8.84 35.08 14.54
C ILE A 6 7.40 35.10 14.05
N SER A 7 7.06 36.04 13.17
CA SER A 7 5.73 36.11 12.56
C SER A 7 5.40 34.80 11.83
N GLY A 8 4.13 34.41 11.75
CA GLY A 8 3.71 33.16 11.06
C GLY A 8 4.24 33.04 9.62
N THR A 9 4.41 34.18 8.95
CA THR A 9 5.03 34.33 7.61
C THR A 9 6.51 33.95 7.58
N ASP A 10 7.29 34.36 8.59
CA ASP A 10 8.72 34.03 8.65
C ASP A 10 8.92 32.53 8.92
N ARG A 11 8.04 31.94 9.73
CA ARG A 11 8.05 30.50 10.01
C ARG A 11 7.69 29.67 8.78
N LYS A 12 6.68 30.07 7.99
CA LYS A 12 6.30 29.40 6.72
C LYS A 12 7.47 29.36 5.73
N ARG A 13 8.21 30.46 5.59
CA ARG A 13 9.39 30.55 4.73
C ARG A 13 10.54 29.67 5.22
N MET A 14 10.86 29.72 6.51
CA MET A 14 11.92 28.87 7.09
C MET A 14 11.65 27.37 6.87
N ILE A 15 10.38 26.94 6.98
CA ILE A 15 9.99 25.55 6.70
C ILE A 15 10.18 25.24 5.21
N PHE A 16 9.78 26.15 4.32
CA PHE A 16 9.98 25.97 2.88
C PHE A 16 11.45 25.81 2.48
N ASP A 17 12.31 26.69 2.97
CA ASP A 17 13.73 26.69 2.64
C ASP A 17 14.46 25.46 3.18
N GLY A 18 14.01 24.93 4.33
CA GLY A 18 14.53 23.70 4.93
C GLY A 18 14.08 22.40 4.23
N MET A 19 13.15 22.44 3.28
CA MET A 19 12.62 21.24 2.63
C MET A 19 13.47 20.70 1.48
N SER A 20 13.37 19.39 1.26
CA SER A 20 14.00 18.71 0.11
C SER A 20 13.50 19.28 -1.22
N VAL A 21 14.34 19.21 -2.26
CA VAL A 21 14.01 19.72 -3.60
C VAL A 21 12.70 19.13 -4.13
N ARG A 22 12.47 17.83 -3.89
CA ARG A 22 11.23 17.14 -4.29
C ARG A 22 10.00 17.75 -3.62
N ARG A 23 10.08 18.09 -2.34
CA ARG A 23 8.97 18.65 -1.58
C ARG A 23 8.72 20.13 -1.93
N ARG A 24 9.78 20.91 -2.15
CA ARG A 24 9.68 22.29 -2.66
C ARG A 24 8.98 22.36 -4.02
N LYS A 25 9.38 21.52 -4.98
CA LYS A 25 8.71 21.42 -6.30
C LYS A 25 7.22 21.09 -6.21
N TYR A 26 6.83 20.25 -5.25
CA TYR A 26 5.41 19.94 -5.02
C TYR A 26 4.62 21.16 -4.54
N ILE A 27 5.20 21.94 -3.62
CA ILE A 27 4.58 23.17 -3.08
C ILE A 27 4.52 24.26 -4.15
N GLU A 28 5.58 24.45 -4.93
CA GLU A 28 5.60 25.39 -6.07
C GLU A 28 4.48 25.08 -7.07
N ARG A 29 4.21 23.79 -7.33
CA ARG A 29 3.12 23.36 -8.20
C ARG A 29 1.72 23.64 -7.64
N ILE A 30 1.56 23.64 -6.31
CA ILE A 30 0.28 23.93 -5.62
C ILE A 30 0.09 25.44 -5.41
N GLY A 31 1.20 26.19 -5.42
CA GLY A 31 1.27 27.60 -5.10
C GLY A 31 1.70 27.81 -3.64
N TYR A 32 2.80 28.53 -3.43
CA TYR A 32 3.34 28.80 -2.10
C TYR A 32 2.32 29.49 -1.18
N ASP A 33 1.55 30.44 -1.72
CA ASP A 33 0.53 31.16 -0.95
C ASP A 33 -0.61 30.24 -0.49
N ASN A 34 -1.00 29.27 -1.33
CA ASN A 34 -2.07 28.29 -1.06
C ASN A 34 -1.63 27.14 -0.14
N TRP A 35 -0.34 26.97 0.10
CA TRP A 35 0.18 25.92 0.97
C TRP A 35 0.17 26.38 2.43
N ASP A 36 -0.55 25.66 3.28
CA ASP A 36 -0.49 25.87 4.73
C ASP A 36 0.49 24.85 5.37
N PRO A 37 1.65 25.30 5.91
CA PRO A 37 2.62 24.43 6.58
C PRO A 37 2.13 23.88 7.92
N PHE A 38 1.03 24.42 8.46
CA PHE A 38 0.46 24.04 9.75
C PHE A 38 -0.84 23.25 9.60
N GLU A 39 -1.16 22.75 8.39
CA GLU A 39 -2.25 21.79 8.22
C GLU A 39 -2.08 20.63 9.19
N GLU A 40 -3.13 20.34 9.97
CA GLU A 40 -3.17 19.16 10.80
C GLU A 40 -3.01 17.90 9.92
N PRO A 41 -2.37 16.83 10.44
CA PRO A 41 -2.29 15.58 9.72
C PRO A 41 -3.70 15.16 9.30
N LYS A 42 -3.88 14.90 8.00
CA LYS A 42 -5.14 14.34 7.49
C LYS A 42 -5.53 13.13 8.33
N ASP A 43 -6.84 12.95 8.52
CA ASP A 43 -7.39 11.80 9.25
C ASP A 43 -6.65 10.52 8.86
N PRO A 44 -6.33 9.65 9.85
CA PRO A 44 -5.65 8.40 9.56
C PRO A 44 -6.42 7.68 8.46
N ILE A 45 -5.73 7.40 7.35
CA ILE A 45 -6.30 6.59 6.28
C ILE A 45 -6.78 5.31 6.92
N ASP A 46 -8.07 4.99 6.79
CA ASP A 46 -8.58 3.68 7.22
C ASP A 46 -7.96 2.64 6.28
N ILE A 47 -6.82 2.09 6.71
CA ILE A 47 -6.10 1.09 5.96
C ILE A 47 -6.96 -0.18 6.04
N ARG A 48 -7.69 -0.47 4.96
CA ARG A 48 -8.42 -1.73 4.83
C ARG A 48 -7.46 -2.90 5.08
N LYS A 49 -7.80 -3.69 6.09
CA LYS A 49 -7.10 -4.92 6.44
C LYS A 49 -7.98 -6.12 6.14
N ASP A 50 -7.36 -7.20 5.72
CA ASP A 50 -8.02 -8.49 5.59
C ASP A 50 -8.31 -9.11 6.98
N LYS A 51 -8.97 -10.27 6.99
CA LYS A 51 -9.26 -11.02 8.23
C LYS A 51 -8.00 -11.37 9.04
N THR A 52 -6.84 -11.45 8.40
CA THR A 52 -5.55 -11.69 9.06
C THR A 52 -4.87 -10.42 9.58
N LYS A 53 -5.54 -9.26 9.56
CA LYS A 53 -5.04 -7.94 9.98
C LYS A 53 -3.88 -7.42 9.13
N ARG A 54 -3.72 -7.89 7.90
CA ARG A 54 -2.73 -7.43 6.92
C ARG A 54 -3.38 -6.54 5.89
N THR A 55 -2.61 -5.62 5.33
CA THR A 55 -3.02 -4.98 4.07
C THR A 55 -2.83 -5.97 2.93
N THR A 56 -3.51 -5.77 1.81
CA THR A 56 -3.27 -6.59 0.60
C THR A 56 -1.80 -6.61 0.22
N GLN A 57 -1.11 -5.46 0.28
CA GLN A 57 0.31 -5.37 -0.05
C GLN A 57 1.18 -6.21 0.90
N MET A 58 0.88 -6.19 2.20
CA MET A 58 1.58 -7.02 3.18
C MET A 58 1.37 -8.51 2.89
N LEU A 59 0.12 -8.92 2.65
CA LEU A 59 -0.23 -10.31 2.37
C LEU A 59 0.47 -10.83 1.10
N VAL A 60 0.44 -10.04 0.02
CA VAL A 60 1.10 -10.39 -1.26
C VAL A 60 2.62 -10.49 -1.06
N ARG A 61 3.22 -9.54 -0.35
CA ARG A 61 4.66 -9.54 -0.08
C ARG A 61 5.08 -10.77 0.72
N GLU A 62 4.35 -11.09 1.80
CA GLU A 62 4.63 -12.28 2.61
C GLU A 62 4.53 -13.55 1.77
N PHE A 63 3.48 -13.69 0.95
CA PHE A 63 3.33 -14.85 0.06
C PHE A 63 4.47 -14.98 -0.96
N LEU A 64 4.87 -13.88 -1.61
CA LEU A 64 5.94 -13.91 -2.61
C LEU A 64 7.30 -14.24 -1.98
N GLN A 65 7.52 -13.88 -0.72
CA GLN A 65 8.71 -14.25 0.05
C GLN A 65 8.79 -15.75 0.37
N THR A 66 7.66 -16.47 0.34
CA THR A 66 7.67 -17.93 0.53
C THR A 66 8.01 -18.71 -0.75
N ARG A 67 8.19 -18.02 -1.89
CA ARG A 67 8.50 -18.67 -3.16
C ARG A 67 10.01 -18.74 -3.33
N GLU A 68 10.51 -19.88 -3.79
CA GLU A 68 11.91 -20.03 -4.17
C GLU A 68 12.14 -19.40 -5.55
N GLY A 69 13.20 -18.59 -5.68
CA GLY A 69 13.60 -17.99 -6.95
C GLY A 69 12.92 -16.65 -7.29
N GLU A 70 13.24 -16.13 -8.47
CA GLU A 70 12.65 -14.88 -8.99
C GLU A 70 11.24 -15.14 -9.52
N ASN A 71 10.26 -14.43 -8.99
CA ASN A 71 8.90 -14.42 -9.52
C ASN A 71 8.81 -13.46 -10.71
N SER A 72 8.14 -13.87 -11.78
CA SER A 72 7.88 -12.97 -12.90
C SER A 72 6.95 -11.81 -12.48
N ASN A 73 7.01 -10.70 -13.22
CA ASN A 73 6.12 -9.56 -12.98
C ASN A 73 4.65 -9.95 -13.17
N GLU A 74 4.35 -10.82 -14.14
CA GLU A 74 2.99 -11.32 -14.38
C GLU A 74 2.49 -12.19 -13.22
N TYR A 75 3.36 -13.05 -12.68
CA TYR A 75 3.04 -13.84 -11.49
C TYR A 75 2.70 -12.94 -10.30
N SER A 76 3.58 -11.98 -9.99
CA SER A 76 3.38 -11.04 -8.89
C SER A 76 2.11 -10.22 -9.05
N ARG A 77 1.78 -9.82 -10.29
CA ARG A 77 0.54 -9.12 -10.62
C ARG A 77 -0.69 -10.01 -10.42
N GLY A 78 -0.66 -11.27 -10.86
CA GLY A 78 -1.74 -12.22 -10.66
C GLY A 78 -2.03 -12.46 -9.17
N VAL A 79 -0.99 -12.58 -8.34
CA VAL A 79 -1.13 -12.71 -6.88
C VAL A 79 -1.82 -11.47 -6.28
N LEU A 80 -1.41 -10.26 -6.70
CA LEU A 80 -2.03 -9.02 -6.24
C LEU A 80 -3.50 -8.91 -6.64
N GLU A 81 -3.82 -9.20 -7.90
CA GLU A 81 -5.20 -9.18 -8.42
C GLU A 81 -6.09 -10.16 -7.66
N LEU A 82 -5.63 -11.39 -7.44
CA LEU A 82 -6.37 -12.39 -6.67
C LEU A 82 -6.55 -11.97 -5.20
N ALA A 83 -5.51 -11.44 -4.56
CA ALA A 83 -5.59 -10.98 -3.16
C ALA A 83 -6.57 -9.81 -3.00
N LEU A 84 -6.58 -8.85 -3.93
CA LEU A 84 -7.55 -7.76 -3.93
C LEU A 84 -8.98 -8.30 -4.07
N GLY A 85 -9.22 -9.15 -5.07
CA GLY A 85 -10.55 -9.68 -5.34
C GLY A 85 -11.09 -10.52 -4.18
N ILE A 86 -10.27 -11.35 -3.54
CA ILE A 86 -10.68 -12.12 -2.35
C ILE A 86 -11.03 -11.19 -1.18
N ILE A 87 -10.19 -10.17 -0.89
CA ILE A 87 -10.42 -9.24 0.22
C ILE A 87 -11.69 -8.42 -0.01
N ASN A 88 -11.97 -8.04 -1.26
CA ASN A 88 -13.16 -7.29 -1.65
C ASN A 88 -14.39 -8.16 -1.89
N SER A 89 -14.28 -9.49 -1.74
CA SER A 89 -15.37 -10.45 -2.01
C SER A 89 -15.91 -10.36 -3.44
N GLU A 90 -15.02 -10.25 -4.42
CA GLU A 90 -15.36 -10.23 -5.85
C GLU A 90 -15.64 -11.66 -6.34
N ASP A 91 -16.87 -11.93 -6.80
CA ASP A 91 -17.35 -13.26 -7.22
C ASP A 91 -16.39 -13.99 -8.17
N ARG A 92 -15.84 -13.29 -9.16
CA ARG A 92 -14.89 -13.88 -10.12
C ARG A 92 -13.66 -14.45 -9.41
N CYS A 93 -13.07 -13.70 -8.49
CA CYS A 93 -11.89 -14.11 -7.75
C CYS A 93 -12.21 -15.19 -6.72
N LEU A 94 -13.40 -15.13 -6.10
CA LEU A 94 -13.89 -16.18 -5.21
C LEU A 94 -14.05 -17.50 -5.95
N GLY A 95 -14.70 -17.51 -7.12
CA GLY A 95 -14.84 -18.72 -7.94
C GLY A 95 -13.49 -19.31 -8.39
N MET A 96 -12.53 -18.45 -8.77
CA MET A 96 -11.17 -18.90 -9.09
C MET A 96 -10.47 -19.55 -7.89
N TYR A 97 -10.59 -18.95 -6.70
CA TYR A 97 -10.01 -19.47 -5.46
C TYR A 97 -10.64 -20.81 -5.05
N GLU A 98 -11.97 -20.89 -5.05
CA GLU A 98 -12.72 -22.11 -4.69
C GLU A 98 -12.36 -23.27 -5.63
N PHE A 99 -12.29 -23.00 -6.94
CA PHE A 99 -11.87 -24.00 -7.92
C PHE A 99 -10.43 -24.48 -7.68
N ALA A 100 -9.49 -23.57 -7.43
CA ALA A 100 -8.10 -23.93 -7.17
C ALA A 100 -7.95 -24.81 -5.91
N VAL A 101 -8.69 -24.50 -4.85
CA VAL A 101 -8.74 -25.31 -3.62
C VAL A 101 -9.33 -26.69 -3.88
N TRP A 102 -10.49 -26.75 -4.55
CA TRP A 102 -11.13 -28.01 -4.91
C TRP A 102 -10.22 -28.89 -5.78
N TYR A 103 -9.58 -28.32 -6.79
CA TYR A 103 -8.70 -29.06 -7.71
C TYR A 103 -7.46 -29.61 -6.99
N ARG A 104 -6.84 -28.81 -6.11
CA ARG A 104 -5.76 -29.28 -5.24
C ARG A 104 -6.19 -30.50 -4.41
N ASP A 105 -7.39 -30.45 -3.83
CA ASP A 105 -7.90 -31.53 -2.99
C ASP A 105 -8.28 -32.78 -3.81
N LEU A 106 -8.75 -32.59 -5.04
CA LEU A 106 -8.97 -33.68 -6.00
C LEU A 106 -7.66 -34.39 -6.35
N LEU A 107 -6.60 -33.65 -6.69
CA LEU A 107 -5.29 -34.24 -7.00
C LEU A 107 -4.73 -35.06 -5.84
N LYS A 108 -4.88 -34.57 -4.60
CA LYS A 108 -4.50 -35.33 -3.39
C LYS A 108 -5.28 -36.63 -3.28
N LYS A 109 -6.60 -36.58 -3.50
CA LYS A 109 -7.48 -37.77 -3.47
C LYS A 109 -7.12 -38.79 -4.54
N GLU A 110 -6.68 -38.33 -5.71
CA GLU A 110 -6.30 -39.17 -6.83
C GLU A 110 -4.83 -39.64 -6.78
N GLY A 111 -4.06 -39.21 -5.76
CA GLY A 111 -2.68 -39.64 -5.55
C GLY A 111 -1.63 -38.90 -6.37
N PHE A 112 -1.95 -37.70 -6.88
CA PHE A 112 -1.06 -36.90 -7.72
C PHE A 112 -0.30 -35.79 -6.95
N SER A 113 -0.40 -35.69 -5.63
CA SER A 113 0.36 -34.70 -4.86
C SER A 113 1.69 -35.28 -4.37
N GLU A 114 2.81 -34.73 -4.83
CA GLU A 114 4.10 -34.86 -4.12
C GLU A 114 4.02 -34.07 -2.80
N GLU A 115 4.55 -34.63 -1.71
CA GLU A 115 4.56 -34.07 -0.34
C GLU A 115 5.27 -32.70 -0.25
#